data_AF-A0A851F0T3-F1
#
_entry.id   AF-A0A851F0T3-F1
#
_cell.length_a   1.000
_cell.length_b   1.000
_cell.length_c   1.000
_cell.angle_alpha   90.00
_cell.angle_beta   90.00
_cell.angle_gamma   90.00
#
_symmetry.space_group_name_H-M   'P 1'
#
loop_
_entity.id
_entity.type
_entity.pdbx_description
1 polymer ?
#
loop_
_entity_poly.entity_id
_entity_poly.type
_entity_poly.pdbx_seq_one_letter_code
_entity_poly.pdbx_strand_id
1 'polypeptide(L)'
;PEVINGRTHKATVVDLSPWVEYEFRVVASNSVGIGEPSRPSALLKTKAAVPVVAPTNVSGGGGSRSELVITWEPILEELQNGEGFGYVIMFRPLGSATWTKAVVASVESNKYIYRNESITPLSPFEVKVGVYNNEGEGTLSSVSIVYSGEDEPTMAPAGTAALSVSAAEVEVSWQPIAWNRHTGRVLGYEVR
;
A
#
# COMPACT_ATOMS: atom_id res chain seq x y z
N PRO A 1 -9.15 -31.80 0.64
CA PRO A 1 -9.62 -32.19 1.99
C PRO A 1 -9.42 -33.69 2.21
N GLU A 2 -8.78 -34.06 3.32
CA GLU A 2 -8.60 -35.46 3.70
C GLU A 2 -9.97 -36.12 3.93
N VAL A 3 -10.20 -37.29 3.34
CA VAL A 3 -11.47 -38.02 3.53
C VAL A 3 -11.48 -38.58 4.95
N ILE A 4 -12.27 -37.97 5.82
CA ILE A 4 -12.43 -38.39 7.20
C ILE A 4 -13.22 -39.71 7.24
N ASN A 5 -12.72 -40.69 8.01
CA ASN A 5 -13.35 -42.00 8.18
C ASN A 5 -14.81 -41.85 8.67
N GLY A 6 -15.74 -42.65 8.14
CA GLY A 6 -17.16 -42.64 8.52
C GLY A 6 -17.48 -43.02 9.99
N ARG A 7 -16.50 -43.47 10.78
CA ARG A 7 -16.63 -43.65 12.24
C ARG A 7 -16.18 -42.44 13.06
N THR A 8 -15.57 -41.45 12.40
CA THR A 8 -15.05 -40.24 13.03
C THR A 8 -16.12 -39.15 13.01
N HIS A 9 -16.46 -38.65 14.19
CA HIS A 9 -17.54 -37.67 14.39
C HIS A 9 -17.01 -36.30 14.82
N LYS A 10 -15.70 -36.08 14.73
CA LYS A 10 -15.02 -34.81 15.05
C LYS A 10 -13.82 -34.62 14.13
N ALA A 11 -13.60 -33.39 13.69
CA ALA A 11 -12.43 -33.00 12.93
C ALA A 11 -12.04 -31.58 13.33
N THR A 12 -10.76 -31.25 13.13
CA THR A 12 -10.24 -29.90 13.31
C THR A 12 -10.07 -29.27 11.94
N VAL A 13 -10.78 -28.18 11.68
CA VAL A 13 -10.54 -27.36 10.50
C VAL A 13 -9.33 -26.46 10.79
N VAL A 14 -8.34 -26.48 9.90
CA VAL A 14 -7.09 -25.74 10.01
C VAL A 14 -7.01 -24.65 8.95
N ASP A 15 -6.01 -23.78 9.06
CA ASP A 15 -5.70 -22.72 8.07
C ASP A 15 -6.87 -21.74 7.82
N LEU A 16 -7.68 -21.48 8.85
CA LEU A 16 -8.68 -20.43 8.85
C LEU A 16 -8.04 -19.05 9.05
N SER A 17 -8.60 -18.02 8.43
CA SER A 17 -8.18 -16.64 8.65
C SER A 17 -8.53 -16.19 10.08
N PRO A 18 -7.60 -15.56 10.82
CA PRO A 18 -7.90 -14.95 12.11
C PRO A 18 -8.91 -13.80 11.98
N TRP A 19 -9.72 -13.58 13.01
CA TRP A 19 -10.70 -12.50 13.08
C TRP A 19 -11.79 -12.48 11.98
N VAL A 20 -12.10 -13.63 11.39
CA VAL A 20 -13.10 -13.78 10.32
C VAL A 20 -14.28 -14.64 10.81
N GLU A 21 -15.49 -14.31 10.37
CA GLU A 21 -16.70 -15.09 10.64
C GLU A 21 -16.84 -16.27 9.67
N TYR A 22 -17.10 -17.45 10.21
CA TYR A 22 -17.30 -18.68 9.43
C TYR A 22 -18.61 -19.37 9.81
N GLU A 23 -19.20 -20.05 8.83
CA GLU A 23 -20.17 -21.13 9.02
C GLU A 23 -19.61 -22.44 8.44
N PHE A 24 -20.00 -23.57 9.02
CA PHE A 24 -19.53 -24.89 8.60
C PHE A 24 -20.69 -25.81 8.23
N ARG A 25 -20.50 -26.63 7.20
CA ARG A 25 -21.41 -27.70 6.78
C ARG A 25 -20.63 -29.00 6.64
N VAL A 26 -21.29 -30.12 6.90
CA VAL A 26 -20.71 -31.46 6.74
C VAL A 26 -21.47 -32.20 5.65
N VAL A 27 -20.74 -32.94 4.82
CA VAL A 27 -21.31 -33.77 3.75
C VAL A 27 -20.81 -35.21 3.93
N ALA A 28 -21.73 -36.18 3.85
CA ALA A 28 -21.38 -37.60 3.88
C ALA A 28 -21.17 -38.11 2.45
N SER A 29 -20.20 -39.02 2.26
CA SER A 29 -19.98 -39.72 0.99
C SER A 29 -19.88 -41.23 1.21
N ASN A 30 -20.23 -41.99 0.18
CA ASN A 30 -20.04 -43.44 0.12
C ASN A 30 -19.47 -43.84 -1.26
N SER A 31 -19.43 -45.13 -1.57
CA SER A 31 -18.90 -45.63 -2.85
C SER A 31 -19.72 -45.22 -4.08
N VAL A 32 -20.96 -44.78 -3.91
CA VAL A 32 -21.85 -44.34 -5.00
C VAL A 32 -21.69 -42.84 -5.25
N GLY A 33 -21.50 -42.03 -4.21
CA GLY A 33 -21.33 -40.59 -4.37
C GLY A 33 -21.39 -39.78 -3.09
N ILE A 34 -21.57 -38.47 -3.26
CA ILE A 34 -21.65 -37.44 -2.21
C ILE A 34 -23.14 -37.12 -1.97
N GLY A 35 -23.57 -37.09 -0.71
CA GLY A 35 -24.94 -36.76 -0.33
C GLY A 35 -25.19 -35.25 -0.20
N GLU A 36 -26.38 -34.90 0.29
CA GLU A 36 -26.75 -33.52 0.57
C GLU A 36 -25.97 -32.94 1.77
N PRO A 37 -25.63 -31.65 1.77
CA PRO A 37 -24.98 -31.00 2.91
C PRO A 37 -25.92 -30.86 4.11
N SER A 38 -25.33 -30.85 5.30
CA SER A 38 -26.06 -30.49 6.53
C SER A 38 -26.57 -29.05 6.49
N ARG A 39 -27.46 -28.70 7.42
CA ARG A 39 -27.69 -27.28 7.77
C ARG A 39 -26.36 -26.65 8.24
N PRO A 40 -26.13 -25.35 7.99
CA PRO A 40 -24.96 -24.65 8.48
C PRO A 40 -24.92 -24.60 10.01
N SER A 41 -23.72 -24.55 10.57
CA SER A 41 -23.52 -24.18 11.98
C SER A 41 -23.98 -22.74 12.23
N ALA A 42 -24.05 -22.35 13.51
CA ALA A 42 -24.09 -20.93 13.84
C ALA A 42 -22.82 -20.22 13.34
N LEU A 43 -22.92 -18.93 13.04
CA LEU A 43 -21.77 -18.08 12.74
C LEU A 43 -20.82 -18.06 13.95
N LEU A 44 -19.52 -18.21 13.67
CA LEU A 44 -18.46 -18.18 14.66
C LEU A 44 -17.31 -17.32 14.13
N LYS A 45 -16.89 -16.33 14.91
CA LYS A 45 -15.69 -15.54 14.62
C LYS A 45 -14.45 -16.21 15.18
N THR A 46 -13.41 -16.37 14.36
CA THR A 46 -12.11 -16.86 14.81
C THR A 46 -11.43 -15.84 15.74
N LYS A 47 -10.51 -16.32 16.59
CA LYS A 47 -9.73 -15.43 17.47
C LYS A 47 -8.84 -14.49 16.65
N ALA A 48 -8.53 -13.33 17.23
CA ALA A 48 -7.55 -12.41 16.68
C ALA A 48 -6.14 -13.01 16.74
N ALA A 49 -5.24 -12.50 15.89
CA ALA A 49 -3.83 -12.80 15.87
C ALA A 49 -3.06 -11.59 15.32
N VAL A 50 -1.74 -11.58 15.44
CA VAL A 50 -0.91 -10.56 14.77
C VAL A 50 -1.10 -10.62 13.24
N PRO A 51 -1.10 -9.48 12.54
CA PRO A 51 -1.25 -9.45 11.09
C PRO A 51 0.05 -9.94 10.42
N VAL A 52 -0.08 -10.88 9.48
CA VAL A 52 1.09 -11.54 8.85
C VAL A 52 1.36 -11.07 7.43
N VAL A 53 0.44 -10.31 6.83
CA VAL A 53 0.55 -9.78 5.47
C VAL A 53 1.03 -8.33 5.53
N ALA A 54 2.20 -8.06 4.95
CA ALA A 54 2.71 -6.71 4.81
C ALA A 54 2.10 -5.99 3.59
N PRO A 55 2.05 -4.65 3.59
CA PRO A 55 1.54 -3.89 2.45
C PRO A 55 2.43 -4.06 1.23
N THR A 56 1.80 -4.05 0.06
CA THR A 56 2.49 -4.12 -1.24
C THR A 56 2.55 -2.73 -1.87
N ASN A 57 3.22 -2.62 -3.03
CA ASN A 57 3.38 -1.36 -3.77
C ASN A 57 3.93 -0.18 -2.94
N VAL A 58 4.78 -0.49 -1.95
CA VAL A 58 5.48 0.52 -1.15
C VAL A 58 6.38 1.35 -2.07
N SER A 59 5.99 2.61 -2.23
CA SER A 59 6.52 3.56 -3.19
C SER A 59 6.40 4.98 -2.62
N GLY A 60 6.58 5.99 -3.48
CA GLY A 60 6.42 7.37 -3.09
C GLY A 60 7.12 8.32 -4.05
N GLY A 61 7.42 9.51 -3.56
CA GLY A 61 8.02 10.58 -4.33
C GLY A 61 7.05 11.72 -4.63
N GLY A 62 7.60 12.82 -5.17
CA GLY A 62 6.89 14.09 -5.26
C GLY A 62 6.72 14.75 -3.89
N GLY A 63 5.74 15.65 -3.78
CA GLY A 63 5.61 16.55 -2.64
C GLY A 63 6.49 17.79 -2.78
N SER A 64 6.30 18.75 -1.88
CA SER A 64 7.11 19.98 -1.89
C SER A 64 8.52 19.71 -1.38
N ARG A 65 9.40 20.71 -1.53
CA ARG A 65 10.67 20.73 -0.80
C ARG A 65 10.43 20.43 0.69
N SER A 66 11.38 19.68 1.25
CA SER A 66 11.36 19.24 2.66
C SER A 66 10.28 18.22 3.03
N GLU A 67 9.65 17.59 2.02
CA GLU A 67 8.72 16.48 2.22
C GLU A 67 9.29 15.15 1.75
N LEU A 68 8.89 14.07 2.41
CA LEU A 68 9.00 12.71 1.93
C LEU A 68 7.60 12.11 1.91
N VAL A 69 7.07 11.87 0.72
CA VAL A 69 5.78 11.24 0.49
C VAL A 69 5.99 9.74 0.30
N ILE A 70 5.35 8.94 1.15
CA ILE A 70 5.39 7.47 1.12
C ILE A 70 3.98 6.96 0.87
N THR A 71 3.84 6.01 -0.05
CA THR A 71 2.55 5.41 -0.44
C THR A 71 2.63 3.89 -0.45
N TRP A 72 1.51 3.21 -0.22
CA TRP A 72 1.39 1.75 -0.21
C TRP A 72 -0.04 1.32 -0.57
N GLU A 73 -0.23 0.05 -0.90
CA GLU A 73 -1.56 -0.54 -1.09
C GLU A 73 -2.19 -0.90 0.28
N PRO A 74 -3.44 -0.48 0.56
CA PRO A 74 -4.16 -0.90 1.77
C PRO A 74 -4.30 -2.41 1.92
N ILE A 75 -4.48 -2.87 3.16
CA ILE A 75 -4.63 -4.29 3.48
C ILE A 75 -6.12 -4.61 3.61
N LEU A 76 -6.57 -5.65 2.88
CA LEU A 76 -7.94 -6.14 2.92
C LEU A 76 -8.35 -6.51 4.34
N GLU A 77 -9.63 -6.31 4.67
CA GLU A 77 -10.18 -6.49 6.02
C GLU A 77 -9.93 -7.90 6.58
N GLU A 78 -10.10 -8.93 5.74
CA GLU A 78 -9.89 -10.34 6.12
C GLU A 78 -8.43 -10.71 6.41
N LEU A 79 -7.47 -9.80 6.13
CA LEU A 79 -6.04 -9.98 6.38
C LEU A 79 -5.52 -9.14 7.56
N GLN A 80 -6.39 -8.33 8.18
CA GLN A 80 -6.03 -7.47 9.33
C GLN A 80 -5.88 -8.26 10.63
N ASN A 81 -6.44 -9.47 10.67
CA ASN A 81 -6.31 -10.45 11.76
C ASN A 81 -6.77 -9.98 13.16
N GLY A 82 -7.36 -8.80 13.31
CA GLY A 82 -7.80 -8.29 14.61
C GLY A 82 -8.24 -6.83 14.57
N GLU A 83 -8.76 -6.34 15.70
CA GLU A 83 -9.11 -4.93 15.87
C GLU A 83 -7.89 -4.04 16.07
N GLY A 84 -8.08 -2.73 15.90
CA GLY A 84 -7.01 -1.75 16.10
C GLY A 84 -5.93 -1.80 15.02
N PHE A 85 -6.27 -2.30 13.82
CA PHE A 85 -5.34 -2.41 12.71
C PHE A 85 -4.82 -1.04 12.26
N GLY A 86 -3.53 -1.00 11.91
CA GLY A 86 -2.91 0.17 11.30
C GLY A 86 -1.53 -0.15 10.73
N TYR A 87 -0.83 0.91 10.32
CA TYR A 87 0.45 0.82 9.64
C TYR A 87 1.60 1.39 10.46
N VAL A 88 2.77 0.78 10.31
CA VAL A 88 4.04 1.27 10.85
C VAL A 88 4.93 1.70 9.69
N ILE A 89 5.18 2.99 9.56
CA ILE A 89 6.04 3.53 8.50
C ILE A 89 7.45 3.64 9.05
N MET A 90 8.41 2.99 8.39
CA MET A 90 9.82 3.09 8.73
C MET A 90 10.60 3.66 7.56
N PHE A 91 11.36 4.72 7.81
CA PHE A 91 12.18 5.36 6.78
C PHE A 91 13.49 5.89 7.34
N ARG A 92 14.50 5.98 6.48
CA ARG A 92 15.80 6.60 6.79
C ARG A 92 16.48 7.11 5.53
N PRO A 93 17.33 8.15 5.61
CA PRO A 93 18.19 8.51 4.48
C PRO A 93 19.03 7.31 4.03
N LEU A 94 19.19 7.12 2.72
CA LEU A 94 19.98 6.02 2.17
C LEU A 94 21.40 6.02 2.76
N GLY A 95 21.81 4.90 3.34
CA GLY A 95 23.11 4.75 4.00
C GLY A 95 23.16 5.16 5.48
N SER A 96 22.07 5.71 6.03
CA SER A 96 21.94 5.92 7.48
C SER A 96 21.72 4.60 8.21
N ALA A 97 22.18 4.50 9.46
CA ALA A 97 21.92 3.32 10.31
C ALA A 97 20.55 3.40 11.00
N THR A 98 20.09 4.59 11.36
CA THR A 98 18.93 4.79 12.24
C THR A 98 17.63 4.91 11.45
N TRP A 99 16.65 4.08 11.82
CA TRP A 99 15.29 4.14 11.27
C TRP A 99 14.45 5.14 12.08
N THR A 100 13.74 6.01 11.37
CA THR A 100 12.62 6.76 11.93
C THR A 100 11.36 5.91 11.80
N LYS A 101 10.56 5.84 12.86
CA LYS A 101 9.30 5.08 12.90
C LYS A 101 8.13 6.03 13.14
N ALA A 102 7.07 5.89 12.35
CA ALA A 102 5.80 6.58 12.51
C ALA A 102 4.65 5.57 12.48
N VAL A 103 3.55 5.88 13.18
CA VAL A 103 2.36 5.01 13.26
C VAL A 103 1.19 5.71 12.61
N VAL A 104 0.44 4.99 11.79
CA VAL A 104 -0.77 5.46 11.12
C VAL A 104 -1.93 4.55 11.53
N ALA A 105 -2.77 5.03 12.44
CA ALA A 105 -3.89 4.29 13.02
C ALA A 105 -5.17 4.43 12.15
N SER A 106 -5.10 3.96 10.91
CA SER A 106 -6.25 3.97 9.98
C SER A 106 -6.08 2.87 8.94
N VAL A 107 -7.10 2.02 8.81
CA VAL A 107 -7.10 0.84 7.92
C VAL A 107 -7.15 1.20 6.44
N GLU A 108 -7.74 2.36 6.11
CA GLU A 108 -7.88 2.86 4.73
C GLU A 108 -6.68 3.69 4.28
N SER A 109 -5.75 3.98 5.19
CA SER A 109 -4.59 4.82 4.88
C SER A 109 -3.68 4.14 3.88
N ASN A 110 -3.34 4.87 2.82
CA ASN A 110 -2.43 4.45 1.75
C ASN A 110 -1.26 5.43 1.53
N LYS A 111 -1.13 6.44 2.41
CA LYS A 111 -0.19 7.55 2.26
C LYS A 111 0.26 8.10 3.60
N TYR A 112 1.54 8.43 3.69
CA TYR A 112 2.15 9.17 4.79
C TYR A 112 3.06 10.27 4.24
N ILE A 113 3.01 11.46 4.84
CA ILE A 113 3.85 12.59 4.45
C ILE A 113 4.70 12.98 5.67
N TYR A 114 6.01 12.78 5.55
CA TYR A 114 6.96 13.29 6.53
C TYR A 114 7.44 14.67 6.09
N ARG A 115 7.39 15.66 6.99
CA ARG A 115 7.85 17.02 6.74
C ARG A 115 9.01 17.34 7.68
N ASN A 116 10.16 17.70 7.12
CA ASN A 116 11.30 18.15 7.92
C ASN A 116 12.20 19.06 7.08
N GLU A 117 12.45 20.27 7.57
CA GLU A 117 13.24 21.31 6.89
C GLU A 117 14.66 20.87 6.53
N SER A 118 15.23 19.91 7.27
CA SER A 118 16.55 19.33 7.01
C SER A 118 16.59 18.36 5.82
N ILE A 119 15.44 17.96 5.27
CA ILE A 119 15.38 17.09 4.09
C ILE A 119 15.83 17.88 2.87
N THR A 120 16.91 17.42 2.27
CA THR A 120 17.39 17.90 0.98
C THR A 120 16.47 17.41 -0.15
N PRO A 121 16.18 18.23 -1.18
CA PRO A 121 15.39 17.82 -2.34
C PRO A 121 15.98 16.60 -3.07
N LEU A 122 15.12 15.79 -3.71
CA LEU A 122 15.49 14.62 -4.51
C LEU A 122 16.52 13.70 -3.84
N SER A 123 16.45 13.56 -2.53
CA SER A 123 17.36 12.75 -1.74
C SER A 123 16.75 11.37 -1.51
N PRO A 124 17.51 10.28 -1.69
CA PRO A 124 16.99 8.93 -1.57
C PRO A 124 16.83 8.52 -0.09
N PHE A 125 15.70 7.89 0.21
CA PHE A 125 15.39 7.26 1.47
C PHE A 125 15.12 5.78 1.26
N GLU A 126 15.62 4.94 2.18
CA GLU A 126 15.14 3.58 2.34
C GLU A 126 13.84 3.61 3.14
N VAL A 127 12.81 2.95 2.62
CA VAL A 127 11.46 2.94 3.20
C VAL A 127 10.96 1.50 3.27
N LYS A 128 10.31 1.16 4.38
CA LYS A 128 9.50 -0.07 4.51
C LYS A 128 8.26 0.23 5.34
N VAL A 129 7.17 -0.47 5.03
CA VAL A 129 5.89 -0.32 5.72
C VAL A 129 5.52 -1.65 6.36
N GLY A 130 5.17 -1.60 7.63
CA GLY A 130 4.65 -2.74 8.38
C GLY A 130 3.20 -2.54 8.78
N VAL A 131 2.66 -3.58 9.39
CA VAL A 131 1.30 -3.61 9.93
C VAL A 131 1.34 -3.86 11.42
N TYR A 132 0.28 -3.46 12.12
CA TYR A 132 0.07 -3.82 13.52
C TYR A 132 -1.44 -3.92 13.77
N ASN A 133 -1.81 -4.62 14.84
CA ASN A 133 -3.14 -4.54 15.42
C ASN A 133 -3.03 -4.63 16.96
N ASN A 134 -4.14 -4.80 17.68
CA ASN A 134 -4.13 -4.89 19.15
C ASN A 134 -3.34 -6.09 19.70
N GLU A 135 -3.09 -7.12 18.90
CA GLU A 135 -2.28 -8.28 19.29
C GLU A 135 -0.77 -8.01 19.16
N GLY A 136 -0.36 -7.00 18.39
CA GLY A 136 1.03 -6.56 18.28
C GLY A 136 1.47 -6.14 16.87
N GLU A 137 2.78 -6.01 16.71
CA GLU A 137 3.43 -5.68 15.43
C GLU A 137 3.51 -6.92 14.54
N GLY A 138 3.15 -6.73 13.27
CA GLY A 138 3.13 -7.76 12.25
C GLY A 138 4.30 -7.68 11.28
N THR A 139 4.10 -8.24 10.10
CA THR A 139 5.14 -8.33 9.05
C THR A 139 5.48 -6.96 8.45
N LEU A 140 6.77 -6.76 8.14
CA LEU A 140 7.28 -5.60 7.41
C LEU A 140 7.42 -5.91 5.91
N SER A 141 7.19 -4.92 5.04
CA SER A 141 7.47 -5.02 3.61
C SER A 141 8.97 -5.16 3.33
N SER A 142 9.30 -5.50 2.09
CA SER A 142 10.64 -5.27 1.56
C SER A 142 10.99 -3.77 1.60
N VAL A 143 12.29 -3.47 1.62
CA VAL A 143 12.78 -2.09 1.52
C VAL A 143 12.66 -1.58 0.09
N SER A 144 12.10 -0.39 -0.07
CA SER A 144 12.02 0.37 -1.32
C SER A 144 12.84 1.66 -1.21
N ILE A 145 13.31 2.18 -2.35
CA ILE A 145 13.94 3.51 -2.42
C ILE A 145 12.90 4.54 -2.86
N VAL A 146 12.73 5.59 -2.05
CA VAL A 146 11.82 6.71 -2.32
C VAL A 146 12.61 8.02 -2.27
N TYR A 147 12.37 8.92 -3.20
CA TYR A 147 13.02 10.23 -3.23
C TYR A 147 12.16 11.28 -2.52
N SER A 148 12.79 12.18 -1.77
CA SER A 148 12.11 13.37 -1.23
C SER A 148 11.63 14.31 -2.35
N GLY A 149 10.71 15.21 -1.99
CA GLY A 149 10.13 16.20 -2.89
C GLY A 149 11.16 17.17 -3.46
N GLU A 150 10.70 17.99 -4.40
CA GLU A 150 11.51 19.00 -5.07
C GLU A 150 10.82 20.36 -5.10
N ASP A 151 11.57 21.40 -5.43
CA ASP A 151 11.00 22.72 -5.66
C ASP A 151 10.18 22.70 -6.97
N GLU A 152 9.05 23.41 -6.97
CA GLU A 152 8.25 23.60 -8.18
C GLU A 152 9.04 24.37 -9.25
N PRO A 153 8.82 24.10 -10.55
CA PRO A 153 9.44 24.88 -11.61
C PRO A 153 9.07 26.37 -11.49
N THR A 154 10.06 27.25 -11.33
CA THR A 154 9.85 28.69 -11.13
C THR A 154 9.86 29.51 -12.41
N MET A 155 10.23 28.90 -13.53
CA MET A 155 10.30 29.56 -14.84
C MET A 155 9.17 29.10 -15.76
N ALA A 156 8.55 30.04 -16.47
CA ALA A 156 7.60 29.73 -17.53
C ALA A 156 8.32 29.43 -18.87
N PRO A 157 7.77 28.56 -19.74
CA PRO A 157 8.28 28.35 -21.09
C PRO A 157 8.24 29.66 -21.90
N ALA A 158 9.35 30.01 -22.53
CA ALA A 158 9.43 31.20 -23.40
C ALA A 158 8.99 30.88 -24.83
N GLY A 159 8.73 31.91 -25.64
CA GLY A 159 8.47 31.74 -27.08
C GLY A 159 7.25 30.87 -27.40
N THR A 160 6.21 30.91 -26.56
CA THR A 160 4.98 30.17 -26.81
C THR A 160 4.28 30.73 -28.05
N ALA A 161 3.99 29.87 -29.03
CA ALA A 161 3.30 30.20 -30.26
C ALA A 161 2.24 29.15 -30.58
N ALA A 162 1.17 29.57 -31.23
CA ALA A 162 0.09 28.69 -31.67
C ALA A 162 -0.22 28.93 -33.15
N LEU A 163 -0.44 27.86 -33.91
CA LEU A 163 -0.76 27.88 -35.32
C LEU A 163 -2.03 27.07 -35.57
N SER A 164 -3.01 27.66 -36.25
CA SER A 164 -4.21 26.93 -36.68
C SER A 164 -3.83 26.02 -37.84
N VAL A 165 -3.96 24.71 -37.64
CA VAL A 165 -3.63 23.70 -38.67
C VAL A 165 -4.86 23.39 -39.51
N SER A 166 -6.04 23.39 -38.89
CA SER A 166 -7.32 23.19 -39.57
C SER A 166 -8.46 23.91 -38.86
N ALA A 167 -9.70 23.68 -39.30
CA ALA A 167 -10.88 24.20 -38.63
C ALA A 167 -11.09 23.61 -37.20
N ALA A 168 -10.39 22.53 -36.84
CA ALA A 168 -10.55 21.84 -35.55
C ALA A 168 -9.23 21.50 -34.86
N GLU A 169 -8.08 21.96 -35.39
CA GLU A 169 -6.76 21.60 -34.88
C GLU A 169 -5.87 22.83 -34.73
N VAL A 170 -5.18 22.92 -33.59
CA VAL A 170 -4.19 23.95 -33.28
C VAL A 170 -2.91 23.26 -32.82
N GLU A 171 -1.80 23.64 -33.43
CA GLU A 171 -0.46 23.24 -32.99
C GLU A 171 0.07 24.32 -32.03
N VAL A 172 0.55 23.91 -30.85
CA VAL A 172 1.16 24.79 -29.85
C VAL A 172 2.63 24.40 -29.70
N SER A 173 3.52 25.39 -29.75
CA SER A 173 4.97 25.21 -29.60
C SER A 173 5.52 26.20 -28.57
N TRP A 174 6.61 25.82 -27.90
CA TRP A 174 7.29 26.66 -26.90
C TRP A 174 8.77 26.31 -26.84
N GLN A 175 9.58 27.21 -26.26
CA GLN A 175 10.97 26.94 -25.97
C GLN A 175 11.09 26.10 -24.69
N PRO A 176 11.90 25.03 -24.68
CA PRO A 176 12.09 24.22 -23.49
C PRO A 176 12.78 25.01 -22.40
N ILE A 177 12.40 24.78 -21.15
CA ILE A 177 13.07 25.37 -19.99
C ILE A 177 14.39 24.63 -19.79
N ALA A 178 15.51 25.36 -19.81
CA ALA A 178 16.81 24.78 -19.52
C ALA A 178 16.87 24.33 -18.05
N TRP A 179 17.14 23.04 -17.83
CA TRP A 179 17.29 22.49 -16.49
C TRP A 179 18.53 23.05 -15.80
N ASN A 180 18.36 23.56 -14.59
CA ASN A 180 19.44 23.83 -13.66
C ASN A 180 18.93 23.61 -12.22
N ARG A 181 19.85 23.67 -11.24
CA ARG A 181 19.52 23.42 -9.83
C ARG A 181 18.53 24.43 -9.23
N HIS A 182 18.34 25.59 -9.86
CA HIS A 182 17.42 26.64 -9.41
C HIS A 182 16.06 26.61 -10.12
N THR A 183 15.99 26.05 -11.33
CA THR A 183 14.75 25.94 -12.11
C THR A 183 13.91 24.72 -11.75
N GLY A 184 14.46 23.78 -10.97
CA GLY A 184 13.80 22.51 -10.66
C GLY A 184 13.80 21.55 -11.85
N ARG A 185 13.51 20.27 -11.63
CA ARG A 185 13.40 19.32 -12.74
C ARG A 185 12.07 19.51 -13.45
N VAL A 186 12.13 19.80 -14.75
CA VAL A 186 10.93 19.83 -15.60
C VAL A 186 10.66 18.41 -16.11
N LEU A 187 9.65 17.75 -15.56
CA LEU A 187 9.24 16.39 -15.96
C LEU A 187 8.33 16.40 -17.20
N GLY A 188 7.65 17.52 -17.47
CA GLY A 188 6.72 17.69 -18.58
C GLY A 188 6.12 19.10 -18.61
N TYR A 189 5.18 19.32 -19.53
CA TYR A 189 4.44 20.57 -19.68
C TYR A 189 2.93 20.25 -19.70
N GLU A 190 2.12 21.13 -19.15
CA GLU A 190 0.66 21.05 -19.19
C GLU A 190 0.14 22.16 -20.12
N VAL A 191 -0.61 21.79 -21.17
CA VAL A 191 -1.26 22.74 -22.09
C VAL A 191 -2.74 22.84 -21.70
N ARG A 192 -3.22 24.07 -21.45
CA ARG A 192 -4.59 24.37 -21.06
C ARG A 192 -5.27 25.30 -22.05
#